data_AF-A0A3D0M633-F1
#
_entry.id   AF-A0A3D0M633-F1
#
_cell.length_a   1.000
_cell.length_b   1.000
_cell.length_c   1.000
_cell.angle_alpha   90.00
_cell.angle_beta   90.00
_cell.angle_gamma   90.00
#
_symmetry.space_group_name_H-M   'P 1'
#
loop_
_entity.id
_entity.type
_entity.pdbx_description
1 polymer ?
#
loop_
_entity_poly.entity_id
_entity_poly.type
_entity_poly.pdbx_seq_one_letter_code
_entity_poly.pdbx_strand_id
1 'polypeptide(L)'
;DALPEVKKFMKNGGHIVSIDTCEPMMQFVGMGMVDLLIGQNYPAMGSIGVETLYKLIKGDKSVDLGDATHYIDTGYELADINNWKEVLATKRPW
;
A
#
# COMPACT_ATOMS: atom_id res chain seq x y z
N ASP A 1 23.35 -8.54 9.73
CA ASP A 1 22.08 -9.22 9.41
C ASP A 1 20.99 -8.63 10.30
N ALA A 2 19.94 -8.03 9.74
CA ALA A 2 18.97 -7.22 10.50
C ALA A 2 17.82 -8.05 11.10
N LEU A 3 17.53 -9.22 10.51
CA LEU A 3 16.39 -10.06 10.90
C LEU A 3 16.43 -10.55 12.36
N PRO A 4 17.58 -10.95 12.94
CA PRO A 4 17.62 -11.40 14.34
C PRO A 4 17.28 -10.28 15.34
N GLU A 5 17.76 -9.07 15.10
CA GLU A 5 17.52 -7.93 15.99
C GLU A 5 16.07 -7.45 15.92
N VAL A 6 15.46 -7.46 14.72
CA VAL A 6 14.03 -7.14 14.58
C VAL A 6 13.16 -8.15 15.33
N LYS A 7 13.44 -9.46 15.20
CA LYS A 7 12.71 -10.48 15.97
C LYS A 7 12.87 -10.31 17.48
N LYS A 8 14.08 -9.98 17.94
CA LYS A 8 14.34 -9.70 19.35
C LYS A 8 13.58 -8.46 19.84
N PHE A 9 13.54 -7.40 19.04
CA PHE A 9 12.75 -6.20 19.32
C PHE A 9 11.27 -6.53 19.50
N MET A 10 10.68 -7.25 18.54
CA MET A 10 9.27 -7.67 18.63
C MET A 10 9.00 -8.54 19.85
N LYS A 11 9.89 -9.50 20.15
CA LYS A 11 9.77 -10.35 21.36
C LYS A 11 9.81 -9.54 22.66
N ASN A 12 10.48 -8.41 22.67
CA ASN A 12 10.57 -7.52 23.82
C ASN A 12 9.38 -6.54 23.93
N GLY A 13 8.30 -6.75 23.16
CA GLY A 13 7.13 -5.86 23.13
C GLY A 13 7.30 -4.65 22.23
N GLY A 14 8.29 -4.68 21.34
CA GLY A 14 8.43 -3.68 20.29
C GLY A 14 7.29 -3.76 19.28
N HIS A 15 6.92 -2.63 18.72
CA HIS A 15 5.91 -2.53 17.67
C HIS A 15 6.49 -1.92 16.40
N ILE A 16 6.11 -2.46 15.25
CA ILE A 16 6.54 -1.95 13.94
C ILE A 16 5.32 -1.67 13.07
N VAL A 17 5.20 -0.41 12.67
CA VAL A 17 4.33 0.03 11.57
C VAL A 17 5.22 0.39 10.39
N SER A 18 4.92 -0.16 9.22
CA SER A 18 5.66 0.16 8.00
C SER A 18 4.71 0.55 6.86
N ILE A 19 5.29 1.09 5.80
CA ILE A 19 4.56 1.61 4.65
C ILE A 19 4.69 0.61 3.50
N ASP A 20 3.67 0.61 2.66
CA ASP A 20 3.50 -0.23 1.47
C ASP A 20 3.09 -1.68 1.77
N THR A 21 2.10 -2.15 1.01
CA THR A 21 1.54 -3.51 1.10
C THR A 21 2.03 -4.40 -0.02
N CYS A 22 3.32 -4.31 -0.32
CA CYS A 22 3.89 -5.10 -1.40
C CYS A 22 4.27 -6.53 -0.98
N GLU A 23 4.51 -7.39 -1.98
CA GLU A 23 4.70 -8.84 -1.78
C GLU A 23 5.77 -9.16 -0.73
N PRO A 24 7.01 -8.61 -0.77
CA PRO A 24 8.01 -8.95 0.24
C PRO A 24 7.64 -8.44 1.63
N MET A 25 6.94 -7.31 1.71
CA MET A 25 6.57 -6.71 2.99
C MET A 25 5.50 -7.55 3.70
N MET A 26 4.56 -8.14 2.96
CA MET A 26 3.56 -9.06 3.52
C MET A 26 4.18 -10.24 4.26
N GLN A 27 5.33 -10.75 3.78
CA GLN A 27 6.01 -11.86 4.43
C GLN A 27 6.45 -11.51 5.86
N PHE A 28 6.87 -10.25 6.11
CA PHE A 28 7.29 -9.82 7.46
C PHE A 28 6.12 -9.73 8.44
N VAL A 29 4.91 -9.43 7.96
CA VAL A 29 3.69 -9.53 8.78
C VAL A 29 3.43 -10.99 9.15
N GLY A 30 3.50 -11.90 8.17
CA GLY A 30 3.36 -13.35 8.41
C GLY A 30 4.41 -13.94 9.35
N MET A 31 5.60 -13.32 9.45
CA MET A 31 6.67 -13.69 10.38
C MET A 31 6.53 -13.07 11.79
N GLY A 32 5.49 -12.26 12.03
CA GLY A 32 5.32 -11.52 13.29
C GLY A 32 6.40 -10.46 13.52
N MET A 33 6.98 -9.93 12.42
CA MET A 33 8.04 -8.92 12.45
C MET A 33 7.51 -7.50 12.24
N VAL A 34 6.29 -7.37 11.71
CA VAL A 34 5.58 -6.11 11.49
C VAL A 34 4.16 -6.28 11.98
N ASP A 35 3.65 -5.35 12.78
CA ASP A 35 2.28 -5.40 13.29
C ASP A 35 1.27 -4.89 12.26
N LEU A 36 1.64 -3.83 11.54
CA LEU A 36 0.77 -3.14 10.60
C LEU A 36 1.56 -2.62 9.39
N LEU A 37 1.02 -2.87 8.20
CA LEU A 37 1.41 -2.21 6.98
C LEU A 37 0.31 -1.26 6.52
N ILE A 38 0.71 -0.05 6.15
CA ILE A 38 -0.17 0.96 5.55
C ILE A 38 0.22 1.08 4.08
N GLY A 39 -0.56 0.45 3.22
CA GLY A 39 -0.36 0.38 1.79
C GLY A 39 -1.05 1.50 1.03
N GLN A 40 -0.45 1.89 -0.08
CA GLN A 40 -1.08 2.75 -1.08
C GLN A 40 -1.95 1.91 -2.03
N ASN A 41 -3.00 2.51 -2.58
CA ASN A 41 -3.82 1.86 -3.60
C ASN A 41 -3.18 2.02 -5.00
N TYR A 42 -2.12 1.25 -5.28
CA TYR A 42 -1.41 1.33 -6.56
C TYR A 42 -2.30 1.13 -7.79
N PRO A 43 -3.27 0.19 -7.79
CA PRO A 43 -4.21 0.05 -8.92
C PRO A 43 -5.03 1.32 -9.18
N ALA A 44 -5.54 1.98 -8.12
CA ALA A 44 -6.26 3.24 -8.27
C ALA A 44 -5.35 4.35 -8.77
N MET A 45 -4.15 4.50 -8.20
CA MET A 45 -3.16 5.49 -8.66
C MET A 45 -2.83 5.32 -10.16
N GLY A 46 -2.60 4.09 -10.60
CA GLY A 46 -2.28 3.80 -12.00
C GLY A 46 -3.47 4.03 -12.94
N SER A 47 -4.64 3.50 -12.61
CA SER A 47 -5.83 3.60 -13.46
C SER A 47 -6.35 5.04 -13.57
N ILE A 48 -6.51 5.74 -12.45
CA ILE A 48 -6.96 7.13 -12.40
C ILE A 48 -5.94 8.01 -13.13
N GLY A 49 -4.65 7.84 -12.87
CA GLY A 49 -3.61 8.63 -13.54
C GLY A 49 -3.65 8.53 -15.06
N VAL A 50 -3.77 7.31 -15.59
CA VAL A 50 -3.85 7.07 -17.04
C VAL A 50 -5.16 7.60 -17.63
N GLU A 51 -6.30 7.36 -16.97
CA GLU A 51 -7.60 7.81 -17.45
C GLU A 51 -7.71 9.35 -17.48
N THR A 52 -7.26 10.01 -16.41
CA THR A 52 -7.20 11.48 -16.33
C THR A 52 -6.34 12.06 -17.45
N LEU A 53 -5.14 11.50 -17.67
CA LEU A 53 -4.27 11.94 -18.76
C LEU A 53 -4.93 11.77 -20.13
N TYR A 54 -5.58 10.63 -20.37
CA TYR A 54 -6.29 10.36 -21.62
C TYR A 54 -7.42 11.38 -21.88
N LYS A 55 -8.26 11.64 -20.87
CA LYS A 55 -9.36 12.62 -20.94
C LYS A 55 -8.85 14.03 -21.25
N LEU A 56 -7.76 14.45 -20.60
CA LEU A 56 -7.11 15.74 -20.85
C LEU A 56 -6.62 15.85 -22.30
N ILE A 57 -5.96 14.81 -22.84
CA ILE A 57 -5.49 14.78 -24.23
C ILE A 57 -6.65 14.89 -25.22
N LYS A 58 -7.81 14.29 -24.89
CA LYS A 58 -9.03 14.37 -25.69
C LYS A 58 -9.77 15.71 -25.57
N GLY A 59 -9.34 16.60 -24.69
CA GLY A 59 -10.00 17.87 -24.42
C GLY A 59 -11.32 17.73 -23.67
N ASP A 60 -11.53 16.60 -22.99
CA ASP A 60 -12.73 16.35 -22.18
C ASP A 60 -12.79 17.34 -21.01
N LYS A 61 -13.92 18.05 -20.88
CA LYS A 61 -14.16 19.05 -19.85
C LYS A 61 -14.78 18.47 -18.58
N SER A 62 -15.19 17.21 -18.61
CA SER A 62 -15.74 16.47 -17.46
C SER A 62 -14.67 15.77 -16.63
N VAL A 63 -13.38 15.98 -16.94
CA VAL A 63 -12.28 15.36 -16.20
C VAL A 63 -12.30 15.78 -14.73
N ASP A 64 -12.29 14.80 -13.85
CA ASP A 64 -12.13 15.02 -12.43
C ASP A 64 -10.64 15.24 -12.12
N LEU A 65 -10.32 16.40 -11.56
CA LEU A 65 -8.97 16.74 -11.10
C LEU A 65 -8.86 16.67 -9.57
N GLY A 66 -9.91 16.20 -8.89
CA GLY A 66 -9.97 16.14 -7.44
C GLY A 66 -10.46 17.45 -6.83
N ASP A 67 -9.96 17.73 -5.63
CA ASP A 67 -10.41 18.87 -4.83
C ASP A 67 -9.86 20.22 -5.34
N ALA A 68 -10.07 21.29 -4.56
CA ALA A 68 -9.58 22.64 -4.88
C ALA A 68 -8.05 22.74 -5.02
N THR A 69 -7.29 21.75 -4.54
CA THR A 69 -5.83 21.65 -4.68
C THR A 69 -5.39 20.81 -5.89
N HIS A 70 -6.35 20.27 -6.65
CA HIS A 70 -6.16 19.30 -7.71
C HIS A 70 -5.55 17.98 -7.21
N TYR A 71 -5.98 17.54 -6.03
CA TYR A 71 -5.57 16.28 -5.43
C TYR A 71 -6.70 15.25 -5.45
N ILE A 72 -6.39 14.03 -5.92
CA ILE A 72 -7.29 12.88 -5.87
C ILE A 72 -6.78 11.91 -4.80
N ASP A 73 -7.57 11.73 -3.74
CA ASP A 73 -7.33 10.70 -2.74
C ASP A 73 -7.65 9.32 -3.33
N THR A 74 -6.63 8.48 -3.45
CA THR A 74 -6.76 7.11 -3.99
C THR A 74 -7.06 6.07 -2.92
N GLY A 75 -7.12 6.52 -1.65
CA GLY A 75 -7.29 5.68 -0.49
C GLY A 75 -6.02 4.91 -0.12
N TYR A 76 -6.17 4.06 0.88
CA TYR A 76 -5.11 3.21 1.42
C TYR A 76 -5.64 1.82 1.74
N GLU A 77 -4.72 0.90 1.95
CA GLU A 77 -4.96 -0.47 2.38
C GLU A 77 -4.25 -0.72 3.69
N LEU A 78 -4.87 -1.48 4.60
CA LEU A 78 -4.23 -1.91 5.84
C LEU A 78 -4.00 -3.41 5.79
N ALA A 79 -2.80 -3.85 6.17
CA ALA A 79 -2.49 -5.26 6.34
C ALA A 79 -1.89 -5.54 7.71
N ASP A 80 -2.47 -6.48 8.43
CA ASP A 80 -2.02 -6.96 9.73
C ASP A 80 -2.03 -8.51 9.77
N ILE A 81 -1.77 -9.09 10.94
CA ILE A 81 -1.73 -10.55 11.10
C ILE A 81 -3.05 -11.25 10.74
N ASN A 82 -4.18 -10.52 10.78
CA ASN A 82 -5.51 -11.07 10.54
C ASN A 82 -5.86 -11.15 9.05
N ASN A 83 -5.34 -10.24 8.22
CA ASN A 83 -5.73 -10.14 6.81
C ASN A 83 -4.55 -10.19 5.79
N TRP A 84 -3.29 -10.28 6.23
CA TRP A 84 -2.13 -10.20 5.32
C TRP A 84 -2.16 -11.20 4.17
N LYS A 85 -2.74 -12.40 4.35
CA LYS A 85 -2.85 -13.40 3.27
C LYS A 85 -3.84 -12.99 2.19
N GLU A 86 -4.95 -12.37 2.59
CA GLU A 86 -5.96 -11.86 1.66
C GLU A 86 -5.37 -10.70 0.86
N VAL A 87 -4.67 -9.79 1.54
CA VAL A 87 -3.96 -8.68 0.90
C VAL A 87 -2.88 -9.21 -0.05
N LEU A 88 -2.04 -10.16 0.38
CA LEU A 88 -0.98 -10.78 -0.43
C LEU A 88 -1.53 -11.42 -1.72
N ALA A 89 -2.71 -12.05 -1.67
CA ALA A 89 -3.33 -12.65 -2.84
C ALA A 89 -3.68 -11.64 -3.95
N THR A 90 -3.77 -10.35 -3.62
CA THR A 90 -3.99 -9.28 -4.61
C THR A 90 -2.70 -8.74 -5.21
N LYS A 91 -1.53 -9.15 -4.70
CA LYS A 91 -0.21 -8.65 -5.12
C LYS A 91 0.40 -9.56 -6.18
N ARG A 92 1.21 -8.96 -7.06
CA ARG A 92 2.05 -9.71 -7.98
C ARG A 92 3.45 -9.85 -7.40
N PRO A 93 4.09 -11.02 -7.51
CA PRO A 93 5.52 -11.15 -7.23
C PRO A 93 6.30 -10.23 -8.15
N TRP A 94 7.40 -9.67 -7.64
CA TRP A 94 8.38 -8.95 -8.44
C TRP A 94 9.74 -9.62 -8.35
#